data_AF-A0A1H6QI34-F1
#
_entry.id   AF-A0A1H6QI34-F1
#
_cell.length_a   1.000
_cell.length_b   1.000
_cell.length_c   1.000
_cell.angle_alpha   90.00
_cell.angle_beta   90.00
_cell.angle_gamma   90.00
#
_symmetry.space_group_name_H-M   'P 1'
#
loop_
_entity.id
_entity.type
_entity.pdbx_description
1 polymer ?
#
loop_
_entity_poly.entity_id
_entity_poly.type
_entity_poly.pdbx_seq_one_letter_code
_entity_poly.pdbx_strand_id
1 'polypeptide(L)'
;MEQQATSQAEVTNPFSVELSFESYLQRVGLVAASMPADQLRETKRAFFGGYGDLLMTLEHDILLLPEDLAVEKIESMVNQVQDFWMAEASHASPELLSKAANAVNLALG
;
A
#
# COMPACT_ATOMS: atom_id res chain seq x y z
N MET A 1 11.07 47.62 6.79
CA MET A 1 9.97 46.77 6.29
C MET A 1 10.52 46.03 5.10
N GLU A 2 10.63 44.71 5.19
CA GLU A 2 10.62 43.81 4.03
C GLU A 2 10.55 42.39 4.62
N GLN A 3 9.33 41.94 4.86
CA GLN A 3 9.05 40.54 5.12
C GLN A 3 9.11 39.84 3.76
N GLN A 4 10.20 39.11 3.51
CA GLN A 4 10.23 38.16 2.41
C GLN A 4 9.43 36.93 2.82
N ALA A 5 8.17 36.88 2.37
CA ALA A 5 7.35 35.68 2.34
C ALA A 5 8.00 34.68 1.37
N THR A 6 8.84 33.79 1.91
CA THR A 6 9.29 32.61 1.16
C THR A 6 8.19 31.56 1.26
N SER A 7 7.34 31.54 0.24
CA SER A 7 6.51 30.38 -0.11
C SER A 7 7.45 29.22 -0.48
N GLN A 8 7.90 28.46 0.53
CA GLN A 8 8.52 27.17 0.27
C GLN A 8 7.41 26.21 -0.15
N ALA A 9 7.41 25.81 -1.42
CA ALA A 9 6.69 24.62 -1.83
C ALA A 9 7.14 23.48 -0.93
N GLU A 10 6.23 22.86 -0.18
CA GLU A 10 6.51 21.65 0.58
C GLU A 10 7.10 20.61 -0.38
N VAL A 11 8.39 20.34 -0.22
CA VAL A 11 9.03 19.21 -0.90
C VAL A 11 8.35 17.97 -0.31
N THR A 12 7.44 17.37 -1.08
CA THR A 12 6.76 16.13 -0.68
C THR A 12 7.83 15.09 -0.36
N ASN A 13 7.94 14.71 0.92
CA ASN A 13 8.92 13.72 1.37
C ASN A 13 8.52 12.35 0.77
N PRO A 14 9.26 11.81 -0.22
CA PRO A 14 8.88 10.56 -0.87
C PRO A 14 8.95 9.34 0.07
N PHE A 15 9.58 9.48 1.24
CA PHE A 15 9.66 8.45 2.28
C PHE A 15 8.60 8.59 3.38
N SER A 16 7.60 9.45 3.18
CA SER A 16 6.47 9.55 4.12
C SER A 16 5.63 8.26 4.09
N VAL A 17 5.47 7.65 5.26
CA VAL A 17 4.61 6.48 5.45
C VAL A 17 3.13 6.88 5.26
N GLU A 18 2.77 8.12 5.60
CA GLU A 18 1.44 8.69 5.33
C GLU A 18 1.15 8.76 3.82
N LEU A 19 2.06 9.29 3.01
CA LEU A 19 1.89 9.30 1.55
C LEU A 19 1.83 7.88 0.98
N SER A 20 2.57 6.94 1.58
CA SER A 20 2.51 5.53 1.22
C SER A 20 1.15 4.91 1.56
N PHE A 21 0.55 5.27 2.70
CA PHE A 21 -0.79 4.85 3.06
C PHE A 21 -1.86 5.42 2.11
N GLU A 22 -1.76 6.68 1.73
CA GLU A 22 -2.66 7.30 0.74
C GLU A 22 -2.56 6.60 -0.62
N SER A 23 -1.33 6.33 -1.06
CA SER A 23 -1.07 5.57 -2.29
C SER A 23 -1.62 4.14 -2.20
N TYR A 24 -1.51 3.49 -1.04
CA TYR A 24 -2.09 2.18 -0.80
C TYR A 24 -3.60 2.20 -0.99
N LEU A 25 -4.31 3.15 -0.34
CA LEU A 25 -5.76 3.27 -0.48
C LEU A 25 -6.18 3.44 -1.96
N GLN A 26 -5.45 4.25 -2.72
CA GLN A 26 -5.70 4.42 -4.15
C GLN A 26 -5.51 3.10 -4.93
N ARG A 27 -4.43 2.35 -4.67
CA ARG A 27 -4.14 1.08 -5.36
C ARG A 27 -5.20 0.02 -5.09
N VAL A 28 -5.77 -0.02 -3.89
CA VAL A 28 -6.83 -0.97 -3.53
C VAL A 28 -8.24 -0.43 -3.78
N GLY A 29 -8.38 0.75 -4.40
CA GLY A 29 -9.67 1.33 -4.76
C GLY A 29 -10.50 1.85 -3.59
N LEU A 30 -9.87 2.17 -2.46
CA LEU A 30 -10.53 2.73 -1.28
C LEU A 30 -10.45 4.25 -1.26
N VAL A 31 -11.58 4.91 -0.98
CA VAL A 31 -11.67 6.37 -0.82
C VAL A 31 -11.85 6.69 0.66
N ALA A 32 -10.82 7.25 1.30
CA ALA A 32 -10.82 7.53 2.74
C ALA A 32 -12.06 8.31 3.22
N ALA A 33 -12.51 9.30 2.44
CA ALA A 33 -13.68 10.12 2.76
C ALA A 33 -15.01 9.33 2.77
N SER A 34 -15.07 8.19 2.08
CA SER A 34 -16.25 7.31 2.03
C SER A 34 -16.23 6.23 3.11
N MET A 35 -15.10 6.04 3.79
CA MET A 35 -14.95 5.01 4.82
C MET A 35 -15.52 5.49 6.15
N PRO A 36 -16.29 4.65 6.87
CA PRO A 36 -16.57 4.88 8.28
C PRO A 36 -15.29 5.14 9.08
N ALA A 37 -15.35 6.07 10.03
CA ALA A 37 -14.17 6.53 10.76
C ALA A 37 -13.39 5.40 11.45
N ASP A 38 -14.10 4.44 12.06
CA ASP A 38 -13.47 3.29 12.69
C ASP A 38 -12.79 2.36 11.67
N GLN A 39 -13.41 2.13 10.51
CA GLN A 39 -12.80 1.33 9.44
C GLN A 39 -11.53 1.99 8.91
N LEU A 40 -11.55 3.30 8.68
CA LEU A 40 -10.36 4.04 8.24
C LEU A 40 -9.24 3.96 9.29
N ARG A 41 -9.59 4.11 10.58
CA ARG A 41 -8.63 4.01 11.70
C ARG A 41 -7.99 2.62 11.77
N GLU A 42 -8.79 1.56 11.72
CA GLU A 42 -8.24 0.20 11.78
C GLU A 42 -7.47 -0.17 10.52
N THR A 43 -7.90 0.30 9.34
CA THR A 43 -7.14 0.13 8.09
C THR A 43 -5.77 0.82 8.17
N LYS A 44 -5.73 2.05 8.72
CA LYS A 44 -4.47 2.77 8.94
C LYS A 44 -3.57 2.06 9.95
N ARG A 45 -4.12 1.55 11.06
CA ARG A 45 -3.37 0.76 12.06
C ARG A 45 -2.78 -0.50 11.46
N ALA A 46 -3.57 -1.26 10.70
CA ALA A 46 -3.11 -2.47 10.02
C ALA A 46 -1.99 -2.16 9.02
N PHE A 47 -2.15 -1.09 8.22
CA PHE A 47 -1.12 -0.66 7.28
C PHE A 47 0.18 -0.27 7.99
N PHE A 48 0.13 0.60 8.99
CA PHE A 48 1.32 1.04 9.73
C PHE A 48 1.98 -0.12 10.49
N GLY A 49 1.19 -1.06 11.02
CA GLY A 49 1.70 -2.27 11.65
C GLY A 49 2.49 -3.14 10.68
N GLY A 50 1.91 -3.46 9.52
CA GLY A 50 2.60 -4.25 8.49
C GLY A 50 3.79 -3.52 7.86
N TYR A 51 3.68 -2.21 7.63
CA TYR A 51 4.78 -1.41 7.10
C TYR A 51 5.97 -1.35 8.07
N GLY A 52 5.69 -1.15 9.37
CA GLY A 52 6.71 -1.16 10.41
C GLY A 52 7.42 -2.51 10.51
N ASP A 53 6.67 -3.61 10.50
CA ASP A 53 7.22 -4.96 10.54
C ASP A 53 8.11 -5.26 9.33
N LEU A 54 7.70 -4.84 8.12
CA LEU A 54 8.51 -4.95 6.91
C LEU A 54 9.81 -4.15 7.03
N LEU A 55 9.76 -2.91 7.55
CA LEU A 55 10.97 -2.12 7.76
C LEU A 55 11.94 -2.80 8.71
N MET A 56 11.44 -3.34 9.83
CA MET A 56 12.25 -4.07 10.80
C MET A 56 12.88 -5.33 10.18
N THR A 57 12.10 -6.07 9.38
CA THR A 57 12.60 -7.26 8.66
C THR A 57 13.73 -6.87 7.69
N LEU A 58 13.55 -5.79 6.94
CA LEU A 58 14.57 -5.31 6.00
C LEU A 58 15.83 -4.85 6.74
N GLU A 59 15.67 -4.08 7.81
CA GLU A 59 16.79 -3.50 8.57
C GLU A 59 17.57 -4.54 9.38
N HIS A 60 16.88 -5.46 10.06
CA HIS A 60 17.50 -6.37 11.02
C HIS A 60 17.80 -7.75 10.47
N ASP A 61 16.99 -8.27 9.54
CA ASP A 61 17.15 -9.64 9.06
C ASP A 61 17.83 -9.65 7.70
N ILE A 62 17.29 -8.91 6.73
CA ILE A 62 17.74 -8.96 5.33
C ILE A 62 19.14 -8.36 5.16
N LEU A 63 19.43 -7.21 5.79
CA LEU A 63 20.75 -6.57 5.70
C LEU A 63 21.91 -7.42 6.27
N LEU A 64 21.62 -8.42 7.10
CA LEU A 64 22.63 -9.32 7.67
C LEU A 64 22.93 -10.53 6.77
N LEU A 65 22.16 -10.75 5.71
CA LEU A 65 22.34 -11.87 4.80
C LEU A 65 23.39 -11.54 3.72
N PRO A 66 24.10 -12.56 3.18
CA PRO A 66 24.80 -12.42 1.92
C PRO A 66 23.86 -11.95 0.81
N GLU A 67 24.34 -11.12 -0.11
CA GLU A 67 23.53 -10.46 -1.16
C GLU A 67 22.64 -11.45 -1.94
N ASP A 68 23.22 -12.55 -2.43
CA ASP A 68 22.46 -13.57 -3.18
C ASP A 68 21.29 -14.14 -2.37
N LEU A 69 21.50 -14.34 -1.06
CA LEU A 69 20.48 -14.87 -0.16
C LEU A 69 19.44 -13.80 0.20
N ALA A 70 19.86 -12.54 0.36
CA ALA A 70 18.94 -11.42 0.59
C ALA A 70 17.96 -11.26 -0.58
N VAL A 71 18.46 -11.31 -1.82
CA VAL A 71 17.62 -11.28 -3.03
C VAL A 71 16.63 -12.44 -3.04
N GLU A 72 17.09 -13.67 -2.80
CA GLU A 72 16.22 -14.86 -2.74
C GLU A 72 15.10 -14.69 -1.70
N LYS A 73 15.40 -14.13 -0.52
CA LYS A 73 14.38 -13.91 0.53
C LYS A 73 13.39 -12.82 0.16
N ILE A 74 13.84 -11.70 -0.41
CA ILE A 74 12.94 -10.64 -0.88
C ILE A 74 12.02 -11.18 -1.98
N GLU A 75 12.55 -11.91 -2.97
CA GLU A 75 11.74 -12.53 -4.03
C GLU A 75 10.72 -13.52 -3.45
N SER A 76 11.12 -14.32 -2.47
CA SER A 76 10.21 -15.22 -1.76
C SER A 76 9.08 -14.47 -1.05
N MET A 77 9.37 -13.35 -0.37
CA MET A 77 8.35 -12.52 0.29
C MET A 77 7.37 -11.92 -0.72
N VAL A 78 7.87 -11.44 -1.87
CA VAL A 78 7.03 -10.92 -2.97
C VAL A 78 6.09 -12.02 -3.49
N ASN A 79 6.62 -13.22 -3.75
CA ASN A 79 5.83 -14.34 -4.23
C ASN A 79 4.73 -14.75 -3.23
N GLN A 80 5.04 -14.77 -1.93
CA GLN A 80 4.05 -15.06 -0.89
C GLN A 80 2.90 -14.05 -0.85
N VAL A 81 3.21 -12.75 -1.02
CA VAL A 81 2.17 -11.71 -1.10
C VAL A 81 1.33 -11.87 -2.36
N GLN A 82 1.97 -12.18 -3.50
CA GLN A 82 1.26 -12.45 -4.75
C GLN A 82 0.32 -13.65 -4.63
N ASP A 83 0.81 -14.75 -4.08
CA ASP A 83 0.05 -15.99 -3.88
C ASP A 83 -1.18 -15.75 -2.98
N PHE A 84 -1.01 -14.97 -1.91
CA PHE A 84 -2.12 -14.56 -1.06
C PHE A 84 -3.22 -13.83 -1.86
N TRP A 85 -2.86 -12.82 -2.66
CA TRP A 85 -3.85 -12.07 -3.43
C TRP A 85 -4.47 -12.89 -4.57
N MET A 86 -3.72 -13.80 -5.17
CA MET A 86 -4.27 -14.75 -6.15
C MET A 86 -5.31 -15.67 -5.51
N ALA A 87 -5.04 -16.16 -4.29
CA ALA A 87 -5.99 -16.95 -3.52
C ALA A 87 -7.25 -16.14 -3.18
N GLU A 88 -7.11 -14.93 -2.66
CA GLU A 88 -8.25 -14.03 -2.36
C GLU A 88 -9.10 -13.75 -3.60
N ALA A 89 -8.47 -13.49 -4.75
CA ALA A 89 -9.17 -13.29 -6.01
C ALA A 89 -9.94 -14.55 -6.46
N SER A 90 -9.41 -15.74 -6.20
CA SER A 90 -10.08 -17.02 -6.52
C SER A 90 -11.29 -17.32 -5.62
N HIS A 91 -11.28 -16.77 -4.39
CA HIS A 91 -12.40 -16.84 -3.46
C HIS A 91 -13.45 -15.75 -3.70
N ALA A 92 -13.19 -14.79 -4.58
CA ALA A 92 -14.18 -13.79 -4.96
C ALA A 92 -15.36 -14.46 -5.66
N SER A 93 -16.58 -14.15 -5.21
CA SER A 93 -17.78 -14.70 -5.83
C SER A 93 -17.87 -14.26 -7.31
N PRO A 94 -18.43 -15.11 -8.21
CA PRO A 94 -18.62 -14.74 -9.61
C PRO A 94 -19.40 -13.42 -9.80
N GLU A 95 -20.28 -13.08 -8.86
CA GLU A 95 -20.99 -11.80 -8.85
C GLU A 95 -20.08 -10.59 -8.60
N LEU A 96 -19.06 -10.72 -7.75
CA LEU A 96 -18.08 -9.65 -7.50
C LEU A 96 -17.19 -9.43 -8.73
N LEU A 97 -16.76 -10.52 -9.37
CA LEU A 97 -15.99 -10.45 -10.62
C LEU A 97 -16.82 -9.83 -11.76
N SER A 98 -18.09 -10.18 -11.88
CA SER A 98 -19.02 -9.57 -12.83
C SER A 98 -19.26 -8.08 -12.56
N LYS A 99 -19.40 -7.67 -11.30
CA LYS A 99 -19.59 -6.25 -10.93
C LYS A 99 -18.33 -5.43 -11.21
N ALA A 100 -17.15 -5.98 -10.90
CA ALA A 100 -15.88 -5.34 -11.20
C ALA A 100 -15.68 -5.14 -12.72
N ALA A 101 -15.97 -6.17 -13.53
CA ALA A 101 -15.89 -6.07 -14.99
C ALA A 101 -16.86 -5.02 -15.57
N ASN A 102 -18.08 -4.94 -15.05
CA ASN A 102 -19.07 -3.95 -15.49
C ASN A 102 -18.68 -2.51 -15.08
N ALA A 103 -18.10 -2.32 -13.89
CA ALA A 103 -17.64 -1.01 -13.43
C ALA A 103 -16.47 -0.48 -14.29
N VAL A 104 -15.56 -1.35 -14.72
CA VAL A 104 -14.45 -0.99 -15.62
C VAL A 104 -14.97 -0.56 -16.99
N ASN A 105 -15.97 -1.26 -17.55
CA ASN A 105 -16.57 -0.90 -18.85
C ASN A 105 -17.32 0.44 -18.80
N LEU A 106 -17.96 0.78 -17.68
CA LEU A 106 -18.64 2.06 -17.48
C LEU A 106 -17.67 3.25 -17.28
N ALA A 107 -16.45 2.99 -16.83
CA ALA A 107 -15.43 4.01 -16.65
C ALA A 107 -14.62 4.31 -17.92
N LEU A 108 -14.71 3.44 -18.94
CA LEU A 108 -13.96 3.52 -20.19
C LEU A 108 -14.84 3.80 -21.42
N GLY A 109 -16.16 3.92 -21.25
CA GLY A 109 -17.12 4.36 -22.27
C GLY A 109 -17.59 5.78 -21.99
#